data_AF-A0A967I201-F1
#
_entry.id   AF-A0A967I201-F1
#
_cell.length_a   1.000
_cell.length_b   1.000
_cell.length_c   1.000
_cell.angle_alpha   90.00
_cell.angle_beta   90.00
_cell.angle_gamma   90.00
#
_symmetry.space_group_name_H-M   'P 1'
#
loop_
_entity.id
_entity.type
_entity.pdbx_description
1 polymer ?
#
loop_
_entity_poly.entity_id
_entity_poly.type
_entity_poly.pdbx_seq_one_letter_code
_entity_poly.pdbx_strand_id
1 'polypeptide(L)'
;MQRLYRRRLPPQGIITPDLSRTLARLSFETNRQLGLLINRRGEIERVIVGDHRSILIPELTPTRGHSSRLRGLRCVHTHLKGEPLTEDDFMDLVFLRLDLMAVLEVDGHGGARRLLTAHLLPENVNGKGWLLLDPLPAHDPELDFLQLVQSLEDEFARKQALLEVGGNQDRAILVSVTSSPRTEAEASM
;
A
#
# COMPACT_ATOMS: atom_id res chain seq x y z
N MET A 1 -19.70 14.01 -1.26
CA MET A 1 -18.97 12.92 -0.56
C MET A 1 -19.78 11.63 -0.38
N GLN A 2 -21.08 11.66 -0.05
CA GLN A 2 -21.91 10.44 0.13
C GLN A 2 -21.93 9.47 -1.07
N ARG A 3 -21.66 9.94 -2.30
CA ARG A 3 -21.62 9.08 -3.50
C ARG A 3 -20.39 8.16 -3.57
N LEU A 4 -19.29 8.47 -2.88
CA LEU A 4 -18.08 7.66 -2.92
C LEU A 4 -18.29 6.33 -2.17
N TYR A 5 -18.90 6.38 -0.99
CA TYR A 5 -19.20 5.20 -0.16
C TYR A 5 -20.05 4.11 -0.83
N ARG A 6 -20.79 4.42 -1.90
CA ARG A 6 -21.66 3.45 -2.61
C ARG A 6 -20.96 2.69 -3.73
N ARG A 7 -19.68 2.96 -4.01
CA ARG A 7 -18.93 2.27 -5.06
C ARG A 7 -18.17 1.08 -4.47
N ARG A 8 -18.49 -0.13 -4.92
CA ARG A 8 -17.67 -1.32 -4.68
C ARG A 8 -16.62 -1.44 -5.78
N LEU A 9 -15.39 -1.67 -5.37
CA LEU A 9 -14.27 -1.93 -6.26
C LEU A 9 -14.12 -3.44 -6.49
N PRO A 10 -13.61 -3.89 -7.65
CA PRO A 10 -13.07 -5.23 -7.77
C PRO A 10 -12.04 -5.45 -6.64
N PRO A 11 -12.17 -6.50 -5.82
CA PRO A 11 -11.28 -6.74 -4.70
C PRO A 11 -9.79 -6.77 -5.08
N GLN A 12 -9.50 -7.29 -6.28
CA GLN A 12 -8.15 -7.46 -6.84
C GLN A 12 -7.48 -6.15 -7.27
N GLY A 13 -8.23 -5.09 -7.54
CA GLY A 13 -7.65 -3.82 -7.99
C GLY A 13 -7.29 -2.92 -6.81
N ILE A 14 -6.27 -2.06 -6.96
CA ILE A 14 -5.95 -1.01 -5.97
C ILE A 14 -7.10 0.01 -5.92
N ILE A 15 -7.43 0.57 -7.08
CA ILE A 15 -8.48 1.55 -7.31
C ILE A 15 -9.00 1.39 -8.73
N THR A 16 -10.27 1.69 -9.00
CA THR A 16 -10.80 1.66 -10.37
C THR A 16 -10.46 2.95 -11.12
N PRO A 17 -10.26 2.92 -12.46
CA PRO A 17 -9.98 4.12 -13.25
C PRO A 17 -11.01 5.23 -13.06
N ASP A 18 -12.30 4.86 -12.95
CA ASP A 18 -13.38 5.81 -12.67
C ASP A 18 -13.25 6.48 -11.29
N LEU A 19 -12.84 5.72 -10.28
CA LEU A 19 -12.65 6.26 -8.94
C LEU A 19 -11.40 7.12 -8.88
N SER A 20 -10.31 6.74 -9.55
CA SER A 20 -9.11 7.57 -9.70
C SER A 20 -9.46 8.92 -10.33
N ARG A 21 -10.15 8.93 -11.47
CA ARG A 21 -10.60 10.17 -12.13
C ARG A 21 -11.48 11.02 -11.22
N THR A 22 -12.43 10.39 -10.52
CA THR A 22 -13.32 11.11 -9.61
C THR A 22 -12.55 11.72 -8.45
N LEU A 23 -11.61 10.97 -7.86
CA LEU A 23 -10.82 11.44 -6.72
C LEU A 23 -9.91 12.60 -7.12
N ALA A 24 -9.16 12.45 -8.23
CA ALA A 24 -8.30 13.50 -8.76
C ALA A 24 -9.07 14.79 -9.04
N ARG A 25 -10.21 14.69 -9.73
CA ARG A 25 -11.05 15.85 -10.05
C ARG A 25 -11.57 16.55 -8.80
N LEU A 26 -12.07 15.79 -7.83
CA LEU A 26 -12.58 16.37 -6.58
C LEU A 26 -11.46 17.01 -5.75
N SER A 27 -10.29 16.38 -5.68
CA SER A 27 -9.12 16.95 -5.00
C SER A 27 -8.69 18.27 -5.64
N PHE A 28 -8.67 18.33 -6.97
CA PHE A 28 -8.35 19.53 -7.73
C PHE A 28 -9.39 20.64 -7.51
N GLU A 29 -10.68 20.35 -7.66
CA GLU A 29 -11.78 21.31 -7.47
C GLU A 29 -11.80 21.89 -6.05
N THR A 30 -11.44 21.08 -5.05
CA THR A 30 -11.45 21.50 -3.64
C THR A 30 -10.10 22.06 -3.16
N ASN A 31 -9.04 21.91 -3.96
CA ASN A 31 -7.66 22.18 -3.57
C ASN A 31 -7.27 21.50 -2.24
N ARG A 32 -7.69 20.24 -2.08
CA ARG A 32 -7.45 19.41 -0.89
C ARG A 32 -7.09 18.00 -1.30
N GLN A 33 -6.18 17.38 -0.59
CA GLN A 33 -5.91 15.95 -0.73
C GLN A 33 -7.12 15.16 -0.22
N LEU A 34 -7.52 14.15 -0.99
CA LEU A 34 -8.58 13.21 -0.63
C LEU A 34 -7.98 11.82 -0.49
N GLY A 35 -8.33 11.13 0.58
CA GLY A 35 -7.90 9.76 0.87
C GLY A 35 -9.08 8.80 0.95
N LEU A 36 -8.85 7.55 0.59
CA LEU A 36 -9.79 6.44 0.69
C LEU A 36 -9.11 5.30 1.43
N LEU A 37 -9.74 4.83 2.51
CA LEU A 37 -9.40 3.54 3.12
C LEU A 37 -10.33 2.48 2.56
N ILE A 38 -9.76 1.49 1.91
CA ILE A 38 -10.48 0.45 1.18
C ILE A 38 -10.08 -0.91 1.76
N ASN A 39 -11.06 -1.74 2.10
CA ASN A 39 -10.77 -3.06 2.62
C ASN A 39 -10.54 -4.11 1.52
N ARG A 40 -10.12 -5.31 1.93
CA ARG A 40 -9.87 -6.44 1.00
C ARG A 40 -11.09 -6.88 0.20
N ARG A 41 -12.31 -6.48 0.58
CA ARG A 41 -13.55 -6.75 -0.19
C ARG A 41 -13.85 -5.68 -1.23
N GLY A 42 -13.00 -4.66 -1.35
CA GLY A 42 -13.20 -3.52 -2.24
C GLY A 42 -14.24 -2.53 -1.72
N GLU A 43 -14.53 -2.52 -0.42
CA GLU A 43 -15.45 -1.57 0.20
C GLU A 43 -14.67 -0.37 0.76
N ILE A 44 -15.17 0.84 0.51
CA ILE A 44 -14.60 2.07 1.05
C ILE A 44 -15.07 2.21 2.50
N GLU A 45 -14.19 1.91 3.45
CA GLU A 45 -14.48 2.04 4.89
C GLU A 45 -14.46 3.50 5.33
N ARG A 46 -13.58 4.31 4.75
CA ARG A 46 -13.47 5.72 5.12
C ARG A 46 -13.06 6.58 3.94
N VAL A 47 -13.65 7.77 3.88
CA VAL A 47 -13.18 8.88 3.05
C VAL A 47 -12.51 9.89 3.98
N ILE A 48 -11.28 10.28 3.65
CA ILE A 48 -10.45 11.21 4.39
C ILE A 48 -10.33 12.48 3.55
N VAL A 49 -10.36 13.63 4.20
CA VAL A 49 -10.24 14.93 3.55
C VAL A 49 -9.13 15.68 4.27
N GLY A 50 -7.96 15.72 3.64
CA GLY A 50 -6.76 16.40 4.12
C GLY A 50 -6.73 17.87 3.72
N ASP A 51 -5.60 18.54 3.87
CA ASP A 51 -5.39 19.88 3.31
C ASP A 51 -4.67 19.78 1.95
N HIS A 52 -4.05 20.85 1.47
CA HIS A 52 -3.34 20.86 0.18
C HIS A 52 -1.94 20.20 0.24
N ARG A 53 -1.49 19.75 1.42
CA ARG A 53 -0.15 19.18 1.68
C ARG A 53 -0.18 17.79 2.27
N SER A 54 -1.17 17.46 3.09
CA SER A 54 -1.23 16.17 3.77
C SER A 54 -2.65 15.71 4.05
N ILE A 55 -2.79 14.41 4.31
CA ILE A 55 -3.97 13.80 4.91
C ILE A 55 -3.63 13.37 6.33
N LEU A 56 -4.63 13.39 7.22
CA LEU A 56 -4.52 12.76 8.53
C LEU A 56 -5.35 11.48 8.51
N ILE A 57 -4.69 10.32 8.57
CA ILE A 57 -5.39 9.05 8.71
C ILE A 57 -5.85 8.94 10.17
N PRO A 58 -7.18 8.90 10.42
CA PRO A 58 -7.69 8.84 11.77
C PRO A 58 -7.39 7.49 12.41
N GLU A 59 -7.45 7.44 13.74
CA GLU A 59 -7.31 6.20 14.48
C GLU A 59 -8.28 5.13 13.96
N LEU A 60 -7.70 3.98 13.65
CA LEU A 60 -8.41 2.83 13.11
C LEU A 60 -8.68 1.85 14.24
N THR A 61 -9.92 1.37 14.34
CA THR A 61 -10.31 0.42 15.37
C THR A 61 -9.35 -0.77 15.36
N PRO A 62 -8.87 -1.23 16.53
CA PRO A 62 -7.99 -2.39 16.58
C PRO A 62 -8.66 -3.60 15.92
N THR A 63 -8.02 -4.16 14.90
CA THR A 63 -8.47 -5.40 14.30
C THR A 63 -8.22 -6.54 15.29
N ARG A 64 -9.26 -7.36 15.55
CA ARG A 64 -9.13 -8.57 16.38
C ARG A 64 -8.39 -9.63 15.57
N GLY A 65 -7.07 -9.54 15.55
CA GLY A 65 -6.18 -10.46 14.82
C GLY A 65 -4.81 -10.53 15.47
N HIS A 66 -4.09 -11.61 15.19
CA HIS A 66 -2.71 -11.81 15.63
C HIS A 66 -1.83 -10.63 15.17
N SER A 67 -0.96 -10.16 16.05
CA SER A 67 -0.08 -8.99 15.86
C SER A 67 0.84 -9.06 14.63
N SER A 68 0.91 -10.21 13.95
CA SER A 68 1.71 -10.45 12.74
C SER A 68 0.99 -10.12 11.43
N ARG A 69 -0.35 -9.96 11.41
CA ARG A 69 -1.11 -9.81 10.15
C ARG A 69 -1.27 -8.36 9.71
N LEU A 70 -1.27 -8.09 8.41
CA LEU A 70 -1.56 -6.76 7.88
C LEU A 70 -3.00 -6.36 8.23
N ARG A 71 -3.27 -5.06 8.24
CA ARG A 71 -4.52 -4.50 8.78
C ARG A 71 -5.76 -4.89 7.98
N GLY A 72 -5.62 -5.28 6.72
CA GLY A 72 -6.74 -5.55 5.82
C GLY A 72 -7.24 -4.32 5.08
N LEU A 73 -6.46 -3.23 5.09
CA LEU A 73 -6.80 -1.94 4.53
C LEU A 73 -5.70 -1.46 3.60
N ARG A 74 -6.08 -1.02 2.41
CA ARG A 74 -5.24 -0.19 1.55
C ARG A 74 -5.68 1.27 1.62
N CYS A 75 -4.72 2.17 1.64
CA CYS A 75 -4.97 3.61 1.54
C CYS A 75 -4.64 4.09 0.13
N VAL A 76 -5.57 4.83 -0.47
CA VAL A 76 -5.33 5.54 -1.74
C VAL A 76 -5.64 7.02 -1.52
N HIS A 77 -4.66 7.91 -1.71
CA HIS A 77 -4.86 9.35 -1.55
C HIS A 77 -4.22 10.15 -2.66
N THR A 78 -4.63 11.40 -2.84
CA THR A 78 -4.15 12.26 -3.94
C THR A 78 -3.02 13.17 -3.53
N HIS A 79 -2.03 13.33 -4.41
CA HIS A 79 -1.02 14.39 -4.34
C HIS A 79 -1.27 15.42 -5.45
N LEU A 80 -1.24 16.70 -5.09
CA LEU A 80 -1.65 17.81 -5.96
C LEU A 80 -0.48 18.49 -6.69
N LYS A 81 0.78 18.24 -6.30
CA LYS A 81 1.96 18.90 -6.87
C LYS A 81 2.93 17.93 -7.55
N GLY A 82 2.52 16.68 -7.77
CA GLY A 82 3.38 15.67 -8.39
C GLY A 82 4.48 15.15 -7.47
N GLU A 83 4.36 15.37 -6.17
CA GLU A 83 5.25 14.83 -5.16
C GLU A 83 5.13 13.30 -5.06
N PRO A 84 6.24 12.58 -4.86
CA PRO A 84 6.21 11.12 -4.68
C PRO A 84 5.56 10.74 -3.33
N LEU A 85 5.55 9.45 -2.96
CA LEU A 85 5.25 9.09 -1.57
C LEU A 85 6.19 9.84 -0.63
N THR A 86 5.61 10.48 0.37
CA THR A 86 6.27 11.25 1.40
C THR A 86 6.73 10.34 2.54
N GLU A 87 7.57 10.89 3.43
CA GLU A 87 7.94 10.19 4.66
C GLU A 87 6.71 9.88 5.53
N ASP A 88 5.77 10.83 5.63
CA ASP A 88 4.50 10.63 6.35
C ASP A 88 3.71 9.45 5.79
N ASP A 89 3.65 9.27 4.46
CA ASP A 89 2.96 8.14 3.83
C ASP A 89 3.57 6.78 4.20
N PHE A 90 4.91 6.72 4.30
CA PHE A 90 5.62 5.52 4.72
C PHE A 90 5.43 5.25 6.22
N MET A 91 5.45 6.30 7.05
CA MET A 91 5.22 6.16 8.48
C MET A 91 3.78 5.69 8.76
N ASP A 92 2.80 6.23 8.05
CA ASP A 92 1.40 5.76 8.12
C ASP A 92 1.27 4.30 7.67
N LEU A 93 1.92 3.92 6.57
CA LEU A 93 1.97 2.53 6.10
C LEU A 93 2.49 1.58 7.19
N VAL A 94 3.59 1.95 7.86
CA VAL A 94 4.24 1.16 8.93
C VAL A 94 3.41 1.13 10.21
N PHE A 95 3.04 2.29 10.77
CA PHE A 95 2.36 2.37 12.06
C PHE A 95 0.96 1.80 12.03
N LEU A 96 0.21 2.03 10.95
CA LEU A 96 -1.13 1.48 10.78
C LEU A 96 -1.10 0.05 10.26
N ARG A 97 0.06 -0.44 9.81
CA ARG A 97 0.28 -1.75 9.20
C ARG A 97 -0.67 -1.98 8.02
N LEU A 98 -0.82 -0.97 7.16
CA LEU A 98 -1.69 -1.05 5.99
C LEU A 98 -1.19 -2.14 5.04
N ASP A 99 -2.12 -2.74 4.31
CA ASP A 99 -1.82 -3.71 3.26
C ASP A 99 -1.04 -3.05 2.12
N LEU A 100 -1.38 -1.79 1.80
CA LEU A 100 -0.80 -1.01 0.71
C LEU A 100 -1.05 0.49 0.94
N MET A 101 -0.07 1.34 0.59
CA MET A 101 -0.22 2.78 0.44
C MET A 101 -0.09 3.15 -1.04
N ALA A 102 -1.01 3.97 -1.56
CA ALA A 102 -1.00 4.43 -2.94
C ALA A 102 -1.29 5.93 -3.04
N VAL A 103 -0.37 6.64 -3.69
CA VAL A 103 -0.54 8.05 -4.05
C VAL A 103 -1.02 8.15 -5.49
N LEU A 104 -2.14 8.83 -5.70
CA LEU A 104 -2.64 9.24 -7.01
C LEU A 104 -2.12 10.64 -7.36
N GLU A 105 -1.28 10.71 -8.38
CA GLU A 105 -0.80 11.99 -8.93
C GLU A 105 -1.92 12.69 -9.69
N VAL A 106 -2.26 13.91 -9.26
CA VAL A 106 -3.22 14.80 -9.91
C VAL A 106 -2.47 15.80 -10.77
N ASP A 107 -2.87 15.92 -12.04
CA ASP A 107 -2.30 16.91 -12.95
C ASP A 107 -2.90 18.32 -12.79
N GLY A 108 -2.32 19.30 -13.47
CA GLY A 108 -2.76 20.72 -13.42
C GLY A 108 -4.16 21.00 -13.98
N HIS A 109 -4.85 19.99 -14.50
CA HIS A 109 -6.22 20.06 -15.00
C HIS A 109 -7.19 19.18 -14.20
N GLY A 110 -6.75 18.59 -13.08
CA GLY A 110 -7.53 17.69 -12.26
C GLY A 110 -7.66 16.26 -12.80
N GLY A 111 -6.81 15.89 -13.76
CA GLY A 111 -6.70 14.54 -14.29
C GLY A 111 -5.91 13.61 -13.38
N ALA A 112 -6.29 12.32 -13.41
CA ALA A 112 -5.60 11.24 -12.71
C ALA A 112 -4.48 10.70 -13.61
N ARG A 113 -3.21 10.88 -13.22
CA ARG A 113 -2.06 10.51 -14.06
C ARG A 113 -1.55 9.11 -13.79
N ARG A 114 -0.96 8.90 -12.61
CA ARG A 114 -0.33 7.65 -12.21
C ARG A 114 -0.49 7.40 -10.73
N LEU A 115 -0.38 6.13 -10.34
CA LEU A 115 -0.30 5.68 -8.97
C LEU A 115 1.14 5.35 -8.63
N LEU A 116 1.61 5.89 -7.51
CA LEU A 116 2.84 5.48 -6.88
C LEU A 116 2.44 4.63 -5.69
N THR A 117 3.02 3.44 -5.53
CA THR A 117 2.54 2.49 -4.52
C THR A 117 3.67 1.90 -3.71
N ALA A 118 3.37 1.59 -2.45
CA ALA A 118 4.28 0.93 -1.53
C ALA A 118 3.53 -0.09 -0.66
N HIS A 119 4.22 -1.17 -0.30
CA HIS A 119 3.75 -2.14 0.68
C HIS A 119 4.83 -2.42 1.73
N LEU A 120 4.44 -3.02 2.84
CA LEU A 120 5.37 -3.43 3.89
C LEU A 120 6.22 -4.62 3.46
N LEU A 121 7.45 -4.66 3.98
CA LEU A 121 8.34 -5.81 3.89
C LEU A 121 8.28 -6.62 5.19
N PRO A 122 8.35 -7.97 5.11
CA PRO A 122 8.46 -8.83 6.28
C PRO A 122 9.73 -8.60 7.12
N GLU A 123 10.78 -8.08 6.47
CA GLU A 123 12.07 -7.80 7.09
C GLU A 123 12.59 -6.46 6.58
N ASN A 124 13.19 -5.68 7.47
CA ASN A 124 13.74 -4.37 7.10
C ASN A 124 14.97 -4.56 6.20
N VAL A 125 14.93 -4.00 5.01
CA VAL A 125 16.08 -3.96 4.10
C VAL A 125 16.69 -2.56 4.19
N ASN A 126 17.98 -2.46 4.55
CA ASN A 126 18.68 -1.19 4.75
C ASN A 126 17.94 -0.24 5.73
N GLY A 127 17.32 -0.80 6.77
CA GLY A 127 16.55 -0.04 7.76
C GLY A 127 15.16 0.41 7.30
N LYS A 128 14.72 0.05 6.09
CA LYS A 128 13.39 0.36 5.57
C LYS A 128 12.50 -0.88 5.60
N GLY A 129 11.31 -0.74 6.19
CA GLY A 129 10.31 -1.79 6.30
C GLY A 129 9.27 -1.80 5.18
N TRP A 130 9.59 -1.19 4.03
CA TRP A 130 8.67 -1.06 2.90
C TRP A 130 9.40 -1.15 1.56
N LEU A 131 8.66 -1.51 0.52
CA LEU A 131 9.11 -1.54 -0.87
C LEU A 131 8.23 -0.62 -1.71
N LEU A 132 8.87 0.19 -2.57
CA LEU A 132 8.20 0.95 -3.63
C LEU A 132 8.05 0.06 -4.86
N LEU A 133 6.86 0.03 -5.43
CA LEU A 133 6.59 -0.64 -6.71
C LEU A 133 6.75 0.34 -7.86
N ASP A 134 6.85 -0.22 -9.07
CA ASP A 134 6.87 0.59 -10.30
C ASP A 134 5.59 1.42 -10.43
N PRO A 135 5.68 2.67 -10.92
CA PRO A 135 4.51 3.51 -11.12
C PRO A 135 3.48 2.88 -12.08
N LEU A 136 2.22 2.88 -11.67
CA LEU A 136 1.12 2.34 -12.48
C LEU A 136 0.34 3.48 -13.16
N PRO A 137 -0.08 3.35 -14.42
CA PRO A 137 -0.95 4.34 -15.04
C PRO A 137 -2.32 4.36 -14.34
N ALA A 138 -2.84 5.55 -13.99
CA ALA A 138 -4.10 5.64 -13.23
C ALA A 138 -5.34 5.22 -14.04
N HIS A 139 -5.23 5.18 -15.37
CA HIS A 139 -6.28 4.72 -16.26
C HIS A 139 -6.34 3.18 -16.38
N ASP A 140 -5.27 2.50 -15.99
CA ASP A 140 -5.18 1.03 -16.04
C ASP A 140 -4.17 0.51 -15.00
N PRO A 141 -4.52 0.55 -13.70
CA PRO A 141 -3.59 0.19 -12.64
C PRO A 141 -3.47 -1.33 -12.49
N GLU A 142 -2.71 -1.95 -13.38
CA GLU A 142 -2.48 -3.40 -13.43
C GLU A 142 -1.62 -3.87 -12.24
N LEU A 143 -2.30 -4.34 -11.18
CA LEU A 143 -1.70 -5.05 -10.06
C LEU A 143 -2.77 -5.93 -9.42
N ASP A 144 -2.49 -7.23 -9.24
CA ASP A 144 -3.35 -8.09 -8.42
C ASP A 144 -3.05 -7.85 -6.93
N PHE A 145 -3.77 -6.92 -6.35
CA PHE A 145 -3.66 -6.54 -4.95
C PHE A 145 -3.91 -7.72 -4.00
N LEU A 146 -4.87 -8.60 -4.30
CA LEU A 146 -5.17 -9.72 -3.40
C LEU A 146 -4.05 -10.76 -3.42
N GLN A 147 -3.50 -11.05 -4.59
CA GLN A 147 -2.35 -11.94 -4.71
C GLN A 147 -1.11 -11.38 -4.01
N LEU A 148 -0.85 -10.07 -4.16
CA LEU A 148 0.24 -9.38 -3.45
C LEU A 148 0.09 -9.53 -1.93
N VAL A 149 -1.08 -9.17 -1.39
CA VAL A 149 -1.32 -9.21 0.06
C VAL A 149 -1.26 -10.64 0.60
N GLN A 150 -1.79 -11.62 -0.14
CA GLN A 150 -1.70 -13.02 0.27
C GLN A 150 -0.24 -13.48 0.37
N SER A 151 0.58 -13.15 -0.63
CA SER A 151 2.00 -13.49 -0.65
C SER A 151 2.75 -12.84 0.52
N LEU A 152 2.47 -11.57 0.81
CA LEU A 152 3.06 -10.85 1.95
C LEU A 152 2.66 -11.48 3.28
N GLU A 153 1.38 -11.80 3.49
CA GLU A 153 0.90 -12.46 4.70
C GLU A 153 1.57 -13.81 4.93
N ASP A 154 1.77 -14.60 3.87
CA ASP A 154 2.46 -15.88 3.94
C ASP A 154 3.95 -15.71 4.31
N GLU A 155 4.60 -14.65 3.83
CA GLU A 155 5.96 -14.30 4.25
C GLU A 155 6.04 -13.82 5.71
N PHE A 156 5.12 -12.94 6.14
CA PHE A 156 5.02 -12.49 7.54
C PHE A 156 4.80 -13.68 8.49
N ALA A 157 3.89 -14.60 8.13
CA ALA A 157 3.60 -15.79 8.93
C ALA A 157 4.81 -16.73 9.03
N ARG A 158 5.51 -16.98 7.93
CA ARG A 158 6.73 -17.81 7.92
C ARG A 158 7.83 -17.23 8.81
N LYS A 159 8.07 -15.92 8.74
CA LYS A 159 9.10 -15.24 9.55
C LYS A 159 8.75 -15.23 11.03
N GLN A 160 7.48 -15.00 11.37
CA GLN A 160 7.03 -15.08 12.76
C GLN A 160 7.23 -16.48 13.35
N ALA A 161 6.89 -17.53 12.60
CA ALA A 161 7.11 -18.91 13.04
C ALA A 161 8.59 -19.22 13.29
N LEU A 162 9.51 -18.71 12.45
CA LEU A 162 10.96 -18.85 12.66
C LEU A 162 11.44 -18.15 13.94
N LEU A 163 10.91 -16.97 14.25
CA LEU A 163 11.23 -16.24 15.48
C LEU A 163 10.70 -16.97 16.72
N GLU A 164 9.51 -17.57 16.65
CA GLU A 164 8.92 -18.34 17.75
C GLU A 164 9.66 -19.67 18.00
N VAL A 165 10.07 -20.37 16.94
CA VAL A 165 10.89 -21.59 17.03
C VAL A 165 12.31 -21.28 17.50
N GLY A 166 12.88 -20.15 17.07
CA GLY A 166 14.17 -19.64 17.52
C GLY A 166 14.15 -19.07 18.95
N GLY A 167 12.98 -18.75 19.50
CA GLY A 167 12.82 -18.24 20.86
C GLY A 167 13.24 -19.19 21.99
N ASN A 168 13.63 -20.43 21.67
CA ASN A 168 14.19 -21.38 22.62
C ASN A 168 15.74 -21.45 22.61
N GLN A 169 16.43 -20.69 21.74
CA GLN A 169 17.89 -20.51 21.80
C GLN A 169 18.30 -19.10 21.34
N ASP A 170 19.08 -18.42 22.18
CA ASP A 170 19.48 -17.02 22.07
C ASP A 170 19.90 -16.51 20.66
N ARG A 171 19.25 -15.41 20.28
CA ARG A 171 19.66 -14.24 19.47
C ARG A 171 20.33 -14.39 18.08
N ALA A 172 19.77 -13.53 17.21
CA ALA A 172 20.30 -12.83 16.04
C ALA A 172 20.62 -13.68 14.80
N ILE A 173 19.79 -13.49 13.75
CA ILE A 173 20.10 -13.94 12.40
C ILE A 173 20.20 -12.72 11.49
N LEU A 174 21.40 -12.52 10.94
CA LEU A 174 21.69 -11.64 9.80
C LEU A 174 21.32 -12.41 8.53
N VAL A 175 20.33 -11.93 7.76
CA VAL A 175 20.00 -12.54 6.47
C VAL A 175 20.32 -11.54 5.35
N SER A 176 21.28 -11.92 4.51
CA SER A 176 21.53 -11.28 3.22
C SER A 176 20.53 -11.83 2.20
N VAL A 177 19.88 -10.94 1.44
CA VAL A 177 19.09 -11.33 0.26
C VAL A 177 19.70 -10.67 -0.96
N THR A 178 20.16 -11.48 -1.88
CA THR A 178 20.62 -11.08 -3.21
C THR A 178 19.42 -10.89 -4.13
N SER A 179 19.38 -9.77 -4.84
CA SER A 179 18.45 -9.54 -5.96
C SER A 179 19.14 -9.92 -7.28
N SER A 180 18.93 -11.14 -7.75
CA SER A 180 19.13 -11.50 -9.16
C SER A 180 18.31 -12.75 -9.52
N PRO A 181 17.64 -12.78 -10.69
CA PRO A 181 16.90 -13.94 -11.15
C PRO A 181 17.87 -15.09 -11.52
N ARG A 182 17.56 -16.29 -11.04
CA ARG A 182 18.32 -17.52 -11.30
C ARG A 182 17.90 -18.11 -12.65
N THR A 183 18.61 -17.72 -13.70
CA THR A 183 18.83 -18.46 -14.96
C THR A 183 20.36 -18.57 -15.04
N GLU A 184 21.02 -19.72 -15.16
CA GLU A 184 20.74 -20.97 -15.86
C GLU A 184 21.25 -22.19 -15.09
N ALA A 185 20.73 -23.33 -15.49
CA ALA A 185 21.16 -24.66 -15.08
C ALA A 185 22.54 -25.03 -15.64
N GLU A 186 23.19 -25.95 -14.92
CA GLU A 186 24.25 -26.89 -15.31
C GLU A 186 24.75 -26.87 -16.76
N ALA A 187 26.05 -26.62 -16.94
CA ALA A 187 26.84 -27.28 -17.98
C ALA A 187 28.35 -27.30 -17.63
N SER A 188 28.81 -28.52 -17.31
CA SER A 188 30.14 -29.10 -17.62
C SER A 188 31.45 -28.49 -17.08
N MET A 189 32.16 -29.41 -16.38
CA MET A 189 33.61 -29.53 -16.12
C MET A 189 34.24 -28.70 -15.01
#